data_AF-A0A151GXY0-F1
#
_entry.id   AF-A0A151GXY0-F1
#
_cell.length_a   1.000
_cell.length_b   1.000
_cell.length_c   1.000
_cell.angle_alpha   90.00
_cell.angle_beta   90.00
_cell.angle_gamma   90.00
#
_symmetry.space_group_name_H-M   'P 1'
#
loop_
_entity.id
_entity.type
_entity.pdbx_description
1 polymer ?
#
loop_
_entity_poly.entity_id
_entity_poly.type
_entity_poly.pdbx_seq_one_letter_code
_entity_poly.pdbx_strand_id
1 'polypeptide(L)'
;MLSSSLRAAASISDTYTLRKSPELVEKLVRTWLESPHVGVGDHAAGVIHRLLENDLDLAGDGPSRDSDTNADVGAAGFWDLITQQEPILSIIRDLCSYESASHRTELDVTISQGRLLQLLPRLAVLNLEKLMQSGSPHLFPLPALPAIYSDPMIGKGGLLPWAALNMIDKSDEILYRNLIAFFQEFVLLMHKARREQSSKPTSSPMENGSGAGRQQRDGSVKSLIQAACSGDSLLPRALLAVPDDNLEDDSADYQNDLKGYISQLLN
;
A
#
# COMPACT_ATOMS: atom_id res chain seq x y z
N MET A 1 11.35 20.15 7.70
CA MET A 1 10.37 21.06 8.34
C MET A 1 8.98 21.06 7.68
N LEU A 2 8.56 20.01 6.97
CA LEU A 2 7.20 19.88 6.40
C LEU A 2 6.18 19.21 7.36
N SER A 3 6.58 18.81 8.57
CA SER A 3 5.76 17.93 9.42
C SER A 3 4.61 18.63 10.17
N SER A 4 4.64 19.94 10.36
CA SER A 4 3.60 20.65 11.13
C SER A 4 2.36 21.01 10.29
N SER A 5 2.54 21.38 9.03
CA SER A 5 1.44 21.76 8.12
C SER A 5 0.63 20.55 7.63
N LEU A 6 1.29 19.41 7.39
CA LEU A 6 0.62 18.15 7.06
C LEU A 6 -0.16 17.58 8.25
N ARG A 7 0.29 17.82 9.50
CA ARG A 7 -0.40 17.38 10.72
C ARG A 7 -1.77 18.06 10.92
N ALA A 8 -2.03 19.18 10.24
CA ALA A 8 -3.26 19.96 10.39
C ALA A 8 -4.37 19.64 9.37
N ALA A 9 -4.09 18.89 8.30
CA ALA A 9 -4.97 18.82 7.12
C ALA A 9 -5.98 17.64 7.11
N ALA A 10 -5.95 16.74 8.10
CA ALA A 10 -6.95 15.69 8.25
C ALA A 10 -7.00 15.24 9.72
N SER A 11 -7.92 15.80 10.49
CA SER A 11 -8.19 15.35 11.86
C SER A 11 -9.02 14.07 11.88
N ILE A 12 -9.07 13.38 13.03
CA ILE A 12 -9.94 12.21 13.24
C ILE A 12 -11.42 12.57 12.97
N SER A 13 -11.84 13.79 13.32
CA SER A 13 -13.19 14.30 13.03
C SER A 13 -13.45 14.45 11.54
N ASP A 14 -12.45 14.88 10.76
CA ASP A 14 -12.57 15.00 9.30
C ASP A 14 -12.68 13.61 8.66
N THR A 15 -11.92 12.62 9.16
CA THR A 15 -12.03 11.22 8.74
C THR A 15 -13.45 10.69 8.94
N TYR A 16 -14.06 10.93 10.12
CA TYR A 16 -15.42 10.49 10.41
C TYR A 16 -16.46 11.12 9.48
N THR A 17 -16.32 12.42 9.18
CA THR A 17 -17.22 13.13 8.27
C THR A 17 -17.06 12.65 6.82
N LEU A 18 -15.83 12.54 6.33
CA LEU A 18 -15.54 12.11 4.95
C LEU A 18 -15.99 10.67 4.68
N ARG A 19 -15.95 9.79 5.69
CA ARG A 19 -16.49 8.42 5.60
C ARG A 19 -17.97 8.38 5.17
N LYS A 20 -18.74 9.43 5.51
CA LYS A 20 -20.16 9.56 5.16
C LYS A 20 -20.40 10.14 3.77
N SER A 21 -19.35 10.49 3.03
CA SER A 21 -19.44 11.17 1.73
C SER A 21 -18.52 10.53 0.68
N PRO A 22 -18.92 9.40 0.09
CA PRO A 22 -18.15 8.70 -0.95
C PRO A 22 -17.78 9.61 -2.13
N GLU A 23 -18.67 10.54 -2.51
CA GLU A 23 -18.40 11.52 -3.58
C GLU A 23 -17.19 12.41 -3.32
N LEU A 24 -16.91 12.76 -2.05
CA LEU A 24 -15.73 13.53 -1.68
C LEU A 24 -14.47 12.67 -1.75
N VAL A 25 -14.58 11.39 -1.42
CA VAL A 25 -13.49 10.41 -1.55
C VAL A 25 -13.16 10.21 -3.03
N GLU A 26 -14.15 10.07 -3.90
CA GLU A 26 -13.95 10.01 -5.35
C GLU A 26 -13.23 11.24 -5.89
N LYS A 27 -13.66 12.45 -5.51
CA LYS A 27 -13.00 13.70 -5.89
C LYS A 27 -11.58 13.78 -5.37
N LEU A 28 -11.32 13.30 -4.15
CA LEU A 28 -9.98 13.27 -3.57
C LEU A 28 -9.07 12.31 -4.33
N VAL A 29 -9.55 11.11 -4.67
CA VAL A 29 -8.81 10.11 -5.48
C VAL A 29 -8.51 10.64 -6.88
N ARG A 30 -9.48 11.31 -7.53
CA ARG A 30 -9.24 11.99 -8.82
C ARG A 30 -8.23 13.12 -8.68
N THR A 31 -8.34 13.95 -7.66
CA THR A 31 -7.38 15.04 -7.41
C THR A 31 -5.97 14.49 -7.20
N TRP A 32 -5.83 13.37 -6.49
CA TRP A 32 -4.57 12.69 -6.31
C TRP A 32 -4.00 12.18 -7.63
N LEU A 33 -4.78 11.44 -8.42
CA LEU A 33 -4.26 10.72 -9.60
C LEU A 33 -4.24 11.56 -10.89
N GLU A 34 -5.17 12.50 -11.07
CA GLU A 34 -5.37 13.28 -12.32
C GLU A 34 -4.75 14.67 -12.29
N SER A 35 -4.45 15.24 -11.11
CA SER A 35 -4.04 16.65 -11.04
C SER A 35 -2.80 16.94 -11.89
N PRO A 36 -2.80 17.99 -12.73
CA PRO A 36 -1.62 18.39 -13.52
C PRO A 36 -0.51 18.99 -12.65
N HIS A 37 -0.84 19.44 -11.44
CA HIS A 37 0.11 20.03 -10.51
C HIS A 37 0.63 18.97 -9.54
N VAL A 38 1.93 18.68 -9.62
CA VAL A 38 2.62 17.70 -8.75
C VAL A 38 2.32 17.97 -7.27
N GLY A 39 2.48 19.21 -6.81
CA GLY A 39 2.23 19.56 -5.40
C GLY A 39 0.78 19.33 -4.93
N VAL A 40 -0.21 19.42 -5.81
CA VAL A 40 -1.62 19.13 -5.47
C VAL A 40 -1.83 17.62 -5.37
N GLY A 41 -1.26 16.85 -6.31
CA GLY A 41 -1.29 15.38 -6.26
C GLY A 41 -0.62 14.85 -4.99
N ASP A 42 0.57 15.35 -4.67
CA ASP A 42 1.33 14.98 -3.48
C ASP A 42 0.60 15.34 -2.19
N HIS A 43 -0.04 16.53 -2.16
CA HIS A 43 -0.83 16.95 -1.02
C HIS A 43 -2.05 16.02 -0.82
N ALA A 44 -2.76 15.69 -1.90
CA ALA A 44 -3.90 14.77 -1.86
C ALA A 44 -3.46 13.37 -1.40
N ALA A 45 -2.32 12.85 -1.88
CA ALA A 45 -1.73 11.59 -1.41
C ALA A 45 -1.47 11.63 0.11
N GLY A 46 -0.91 12.75 0.59
CA GLY A 46 -0.67 12.96 2.02
C GLY A 46 -1.96 13.01 2.85
N VAL A 47 -3.03 13.59 2.32
CA VAL A 47 -4.36 13.58 2.96
C VAL A 47 -4.90 12.15 3.02
N ILE A 48 -4.88 11.41 1.91
CA ILE A 48 -5.33 10.00 1.85
C ILE A 48 -4.57 9.15 2.88
N HIS A 49 -3.25 9.28 2.94
CA HIS A 49 -2.42 8.57 3.90
C HIS A 49 -2.87 8.81 5.35
N ARG A 50 -3.06 10.09 5.74
CA ARG A 50 -3.52 10.44 7.09
C ARG A 50 -4.93 9.94 7.39
N LEU A 51 -5.84 10.02 6.42
CA LEU A 51 -7.20 9.54 6.62
C LEU A 51 -7.21 8.03 6.89
N LEU A 52 -6.39 7.27 6.15
CA LEU A 52 -6.23 5.83 6.35
C LEU A 52 -5.51 5.49 7.67
N GLU A 53 -4.55 6.30 8.10
CA GLU A 53 -3.88 6.17 9.41
C GLU A 53 -4.89 6.41 10.55
N ASN A 54 -5.63 7.52 10.52
CA ASN A 54 -6.66 7.85 11.51
C ASN A 54 -7.80 6.81 11.56
N ASP A 55 -8.15 6.17 10.44
CA ASP A 55 -9.20 5.13 10.39
C ASP A 55 -8.79 3.87 11.18
N LEU A 56 -7.48 3.58 11.28
CA LEU A 56 -6.97 2.51 12.14
C LEU A 56 -7.06 2.88 13.62
N ASP A 57 -6.74 4.12 13.99
CA ASP A 57 -6.84 4.61 15.37
C ASP A 57 -8.29 4.58 15.85
N LEU A 58 -9.24 4.95 14.99
CA LEU A 58 -10.69 4.87 15.25
C LEU A 58 -11.18 3.43 15.47
N ALA A 59 -10.54 2.45 14.84
CA ALA A 59 -10.87 1.04 15.02
C ALA A 59 -10.26 0.47 16.32
N GLY A 60 -9.16 1.04 16.82
CA GLY A 60 -8.42 0.59 18.00
C GLY A 60 -8.95 1.12 19.35
N ASP A 61 -9.65 2.25 19.37
CA ASP A 61 -10.12 2.92 20.61
C ASP A 61 -11.60 2.59 20.97
N GLY A 62 -12.14 1.49 20.43
CA GLY A 62 -13.47 1.02 20.80
C GLY A 62 -13.44 0.35 22.18
N PRO A 63 -14.16 0.82 23.22
CA PRO A 63 -14.37 0.01 24.41
C PRO A 63 -14.97 -1.33 23.99
N SER A 64 -14.47 -2.42 24.59
CA SER A 64 -15.00 -3.78 24.44
C SER A 64 -16.50 -3.74 24.20
N ARG A 65 -16.93 -4.28 23.05
CA ARG A 65 -18.33 -4.33 22.61
C ARG A 65 -19.14 -5.16 23.60
N ASP A 66 -19.51 -4.55 24.72
CA ASP A 66 -20.67 -4.96 25.47
C ASP A 66 -21.88 -4.62 24.60
N SER A 67 -22.66 -5.66 24.34
CA SER A 67 -24.00 -5.59 23.78
C SER A 67 -24.81 -4.52 24.47
N ASP A 68 -25.16 -3.44 23.77
CA ASP A 68 -26.55 -3.14 23.45
C ASP A 68 -26.74 -1.75 22.84
N THR A 69 -27.56 -1.72 21.79
CA THR A 69 -28.27 -0.58 21.19
C THR A 69 -27.48 0.42 20.34
N ASN A 70 -27.75 0.35 19.03
CA ASN A 70 -27.47 1.35 17.98
C ASN A 70 -25.99 1.63 17.66
N ALA A 71 -25.20 0.57 17.50
CA ALA A 71 -24.03 0.66 16.61
C ALA A 71 -24.52 1.18 15.25
N ASP A 72 -23.86 2.22 14.74
CA ASP A 72 -24.08 2.82 13.41
C ASP A 72 -23.77 1.75 12.34
N VAL A 73 -24.72 0.82 12.13
CA VAL A 73 -24.70 -0.22 11.10
C VAL A 73 -24.87 0.50 9.76
N GLY A 74 -23.78 1.02 9.18
CA GLY A 74 -23.90 1.64 7.86
C GLY A 74 -22.66 2.25 7.23
N ALA A 75 -21.71 2.78 7.99
CA ALA A 75 -20.55 3.41 7.37
C ALA A 75 -19.43 2.38 7.17
N ALA A 76 -18.98 2.14 5.94
CA ALA A 76 -17.76 1.35 5.65
C ALA A 76 -16.52 2.17 6.07
N GLY A 77 -15.48 1.57 6.65
CA GLY A 77 -14.26 2.28 7.06
C GLY A 77 -13.60 3.03 5.90
N PHE A 78 -12.77 4.04 6.16
CA PHE A 78 -12.05 4.71 5.05
C PHE A 78 -11.17 3.73 4.27
N TRP A 79 -10.60 2.72 4.95
CA TRP A 79 -9.97 1.57 4.28
C TRP A 79 -10.91 0.81 3.36
N ASP A 80 -12.14 0.55 3.79
CA ASP A 80 -13.12 -0.17 2.98
C ASP A 80 -13.58 0.66 1.78
N LEU A 81 -13.72 1.98 1.94
CA LEU A 81 -14.04 2.89 0.85
C LEU A 81 -12.99 2.81 -0.25
N ILE A 82 -11.70 2.87 0.09
CA ILE A 82 -10.62 2.88 -0.91
C ILE A 82 -10.32 1.49 -1.47
N THR A 83 -10.46 0.43 -0.67
CA THR A 83 -9.98 -0.92 -1.06
C THR A 83 -11.09 -1.89 -1.44
N GLN A 84 -12.35 -1.62 -1.08
CA GLN A 84 -13.46 -2.55 -1.28
C GLN A 84 -14.58 -1.98 -2.16
N GLN A 85 -14.76 -0.66 -2.21
CA GLN A 85 -15.86 -0.06 -2.98
C GLN A 85 -15.51 0.06 -4.45
N GLU A 86 -16.30 -0.62 -5.28
CA GLU A 86 -16.12 -0.67 -6.74
C GLU A 86 -16.03 0.71 -7.42
N PRO A 87 -16.83 1.74 -7.06
CA PRO A 87 -16.74 3.05 -7.71
C PRO A 87 -15.35 3.69 -7.57
N ILE A 88 -14.76 3.63 -6.36
CA ILE A 88 -13.44 4.21 -6.09
C ILE A 88 -12.35 3.36 -6.76
N LEU A 89 -12.45 2.04 -6.67
CA LEU A 89 -11.50 1.12 -7.31
C LEU A 89 -11.50 1.26 -8.83
N SER A 90 -12.67 1.47 -9.43
CA SER A 90 -12.81 1.70 -10.88
C SER A 90 -12.10 2.99 -11.30
N ILE A 91 -12.23 4.07 -10.51
CA ILE A 91 -11.47 5.31 -10.75
C ILE A 91 -9.97 5.02 -10.72
N ILE A 92 -9.47 4.34 -9.68
CA ILE A 92 -8.03 4.04 -9.58
C ILE A 92 -7.56 3.21 -10.78
N ARG A 93 -8.28 2.14 -11.12
CA ARG A 93 -7.99 1.28 -12.27
C ARG A 93 -7.97 2.07 -13.55
N ASP A 94 -9.02 2.84 -13.85
CA ASP A 94 -9.15 3.56 -15.12
C ASP A 94 -8.08 4.64 -15.26
N LEU A 95 -7.70 5.28 -14.17
CA LEU A 95 -6.67 6.31 -14.20
C LEU A 95 -5.24 5.75 -14.33
N CYS A 96 -5.04 4.49 -13.99
CA CYS A 96 -3.74 3.85 -14.05
C CYS A 96 -3.64 2.79 -15.17
N SER A 97 -4.65 2.69 -16.06
CA SER A 97 -4.69 1.71 -17.15
C SER A 97 -4.75 2.40 -18.53
N TYR A 98 -3.90 1.97 -19.47
CA TYR A 98 -3.93 2.45 -20.85
C TYR A 98 -5.21 2.06 -21.60
N GLU A 99 -5.84 0.94 -21.23
CA GLU A 99 -7.08 0.45 -21.86
C GLU A 99 -8.27 1.41 -21.69
N SER A 100 -8.30 2.19 -20.61
CA SER A 100 -9.36 3.15 -20.31
C SER A 100 -9.03 4.58 -20.76
N ALA A 101 -7.89 4.78 -21.44
CA ALA A 101 -7.32 6.10 -21.72
C ALA A 101 -7.97 6.84 -22.91
N SER A 102 -9.23 6.56 -23.26
CA SER A 102 -9.90 7.16 -24.44
C SER A 102 -9.86 8.69 -24.49
N HIS A 103 -9.62 9.36 -23.35
CA HIS A 103 -9.51 10.82 -23.22
C HIS A 103 -8.22 11.29 -22.50
N ARG A 104 -7.25 10.40 -22.25
CA ARG A 104 -6.02 10.73 -21.49
C ARG A 104 -4.78 10.48 -22.34
N THR A 105 -3.75 11.30 -22.14
CA THR A 105 -2.46 11.06 -22.79
C THR A 105 -1.71 9.92 -22.07
N GLU A 106 -0.78 9.26 -22.76
CA GLU A 106 0.10 8.25 -22.15
C GLU A 106 0.88 8.82 -20.95
N LEU A 107 1.28 10.09 -21.04
CA LEU A 107 1.93 10.82 -19.97
C LEU A 107 1.03 10.94 -18.73
N ASP A 108 -0.25 11.21 -18.92
CA ASP A 108 -1.21 11.32 -17.81
C ASP A 108 -1.34 9.99 -17.06
N VAL A 109 -1.40 8.87 -17.80
CA VAL A 109 -1.46 7.52 -17.21
C VAL A 109 -0.16 7.22 -16.45
N THR A 110 0.99 7.51 -17.05
CA THR A 110 2.32 7.35 -16.44
C THR A 110 2.43 8.13 -15.12
N ILE A 111 1.92 9.36 -15.08
CA ILE A 111 1.90 10.18 -13.86
C ILE A 111 1.01 9.54 -12.79
N SER A 112 -0.19 9.08 -13.15
CA SER A 112 -1.10 8.41 -12.21
C SER A 112 -0.49 7.12 -11.65
N GLN A 113 0.11 6.29 -12.51
CA GLN A 113 0.81 5.07 -12.11
C GLN A 113 1.97 5.37 -11.14
N GLY A 114 2.80 6.37 -11.46
CA GLY A 114 3.91 6.80 -10.60
C GLY A 114 3.42 7.26 -9.22
N ARG A 115 2.35 8.06 -9.16
CA ARG A 115 1.76 8.52 -7.89
C ARG A 115 1.20 7.37 -7.06
N LEU A 116 0.57 6.40 -7.70
CA LEU A 116 0.06 5.21 -7.02
C LEU A 116 1.22 4.39 -6.42
N LEU A 117 2.26 4.13 -7.21
CA LEU A 117 3.46 3.42 -6.75
C LEU A 117 4.17 4.13 -5.60
N GLN A 118 4.17 5.46 -5.53
CA GLN A 118 4.77 6.20 -4.42
C GLN A 118 3.99 6.10 -3.11
N LEU A 119 2.66 5.92 -3.15
CA LEU A 119 1.85 5.87 -1.93
C LEU A 119 1.74 4.45 -1.36
N LEU A 120 1.65 3.44 -2.22
CA LEU A 120 1.37 2.05 -1.83
C LEU A 120 2.34 1.47 -0.79
N PRO A 121 3.68 1.66 -0.87
CA PRO A 121 4.61 1.14 0.13
C PRO A 121 4.27 1.58 1.56
N ARG A 122 3.89 2.84 1.71
CA ARG A 122 3.54 3.45 3.00
C ARG A 122 2.20 2.92 3.51
N LEU A 123 1.20 2.80 2.64
CA LEU A 123 -0.08 2.21 3.00
C LEU A 123 0.04 0.73 3.38
N ALA A 124 0.94 -0.01 2.73
CA ALA A 124 1.16 -1.42 3.04
C ALA A 124 1.78 -1.62 4.42
N VAL A 125 2.53 -0.63 4.94
CA VAL A 125 2.99 -0.67 6.33
C VAL A 125 1.79 -0.65 7.28
N LEU A 126 0.83 0.23 7.01
CA LEU A 126 -0.37 0.44 7.82
C LEU A 126 -1.31 -0.77 7.78
N ASN A 127 -1.69 -1.22 6.59
CA ASN A 127 -2.64 -2.32 6.43
C ASN A 127 -2.41 -3.11 5.13
N LEU A 128 -1.42 -4.01 5.16
CA LEU A 128 -1.10 -4.86 4.01
C LEU A 128 -2.33 -5.67 3.56
N GLU A 129 -3.07 -6.27 4.49
CA GLU A 129 -4.18 -7.15 4.18
C GLU A 129 -5.24 -6.48 3.29
N LYS A 130 -5.65 -5.26 3.64
CA LYS A 130 -6.63 -4.48 2.87
C LYS A 130 -6.14 -4.12 1.47
N LEU A 131 -4.84 -4.00 1.25
CA LEU A 131 -4.29 -3.72 -0.08
C LEU A 131 -4.11 -4.97 -0.94
N MET A 132 -3.93 -6.13 -0.30
CA MET A 132 -3.78 -7.42 -0.99
C MET A 132 -5.13 -7.97 -1.47
N GLN A 133 -6.23 -7.56 -0.86
CA GLN A 133 -7.58 -8.05 -1.16
C GLN A 133 -8.51 -6.90 -1.58
N SER A 134 -9.18 -7.06 -2.72
CA SER A 134 -10.19 -6.12 -3.22
C SER A 134 -11.61 -6.69 -3.07
N GLY A 135 -12.58 -5.80 -2.85
CA GLY A 135 -14.01 -6.12 -2.91
C GLY A 135 -14.49 -6.42 -4.33
N SER A 136 -13.75 -5.91 -5.34
CA SER A 136 -13.99 -6.13 -6.77
C SER A 136 -12.72 -6.66 -7.45
N PRO A 137 -12.34 -7.94 -7.23
CA PRO A 137 -11.13 -8.55 -7.82
C PRO A 137 -11.02 -8.46 -9.34
N HIS A 138 -12.15 -8.46 -10.03
CA HIS A 138 -12.23 -8.42 -11.49
C HIS A 138 -11.64 -7.13 -12.09
N LEU A 139 -11.57 -6.04 -11.31
CA LEU A 139 -10.91 -4.80 -11.71
C LEU A 139 -9.37 -4.90 -11.69
N PHE A 140 -8.83 -5.87 -10.96
CA PHE A 140 -7.39 -6.02 -10.71
C PHE A 140 -6.91 -7.39 -11.17
N PRO A 141 -6.94 -7.66 -12.49
CA PRO A 141 -6.47 -8.93 -13.02
C PRO A 141 -4.97 -9.10 -12.71
N LEU A 142 -4.60 -10.31 -12.27
CA LEU A 142 -3.23 -10.70 -12.01
C LEU A 142 -2.72 -11.64 -13.09
N PRO A 143 -1.41 -11.65 -13.39
CA PRO A 143 -0.84 -12.57 -14.35
C PRO A 143 -1.02 -14.02 -13.88
N ALA A 144 -1.14 -14.94 -14.84
CA ALA A 144 -1.46 -16.34 -14.56
C ALA A 144 -0.26 -17.15 -14.05
N LEU A 145 0.33 -16.74 -12.92
CA LEU A 145 1.50 -17.41 -12.32
C LEU A 145 1.07 -18.37 -11.20
N PRO A 146 1.55 -19.62 -11.18
CA PRO A 146 1.20 -20.58 -10.13
C PRO A 146 1.49 -20.10 -8.70
N ALA A 147 2.57 -19.32 -8.51
CA ALA A 147 2.96 -18.75 -7.23
C ALA A 147 1.93 -17.74 -6.68
N ILE A 148 1.23 -17.02 -7.56
CA ILE A 148 0.23 -16.00 -7.21
C ILE A 148 -1.04 -16.67 -6.66
N TYR A 149 -1.54 -17.70 -7.35
CA TYR A 149 -2.80 -18.36 -6.96
C TYR A 149 -2.65 -19.35 -5.80
N SER A 150 -1.42 -19.74 -5.47
CA SER A 150 -1.15 -20.58 -4.29
C SER A 150 -1.20 -19.78 -2.99
N ASP A 151 -1.06 -18.45 -3.05
CA ASP A 151 -1.16 -17.56 -1.90
C ASP A 151 -2.60 -17.04 -1.75
N PRO A 152 -3.29 -17.31 -0.63
CA PRO A 152 -4.70 -16.96 -0.45
C PRO A 152 -4.95 -15.44 -0.33
N MET A 153 -3.93 -14.62 -0.08
CA MET A 153 -4.06 -13.16 -0.04
C MET A 153 -3.83 -12.56 -1.42
N ILE A 154 -2.83 -13.04 -2.17
CA ILE A 154 -2.55 -12.54 -3.53
C ILE A 154 -3.60 -13.02 -4.52
N GLY A 155 -3.94 -14.31 -4.48
CA GLY A 155 -4.80 -14.95 -5.48
C GLY A 155 -6.22 -14.39 -5.56
N LYS A 156 -6.65 -13.62 -4.56
CA LYS A 156 -7.94 -12.91 -4.56
C LYS A 156 -7.94 -11.61 -5.35
N GLY A 157 -6.78 -11.11 -5.80
CA GLY A 157 -6.70 -9.83 -6.49
C GLY A 157 -6.86 -8.64 -5.52
N GLY A 158 -6.01 -7.65 -5.69
CA GLY A 158 -5.97 -6.47 -4.84
C GLY A 158 -5.18 -5.35 -5.49
N LEU A 159 -5.35 -4.14 -4.99
CA LEU A 159 -4.71 -2.95 -5.54
C LEU A 159 -3.17 -3.08 -5.53
N LEU A 160 -2.59 -3.58 -4.45
CA LEU A 160 -1.14 -3.72 -4.32
C LEU A 160 -0.58 -4.83 -5.25
N PRO A 161 -1.10 -6.08 -5.25
CA PRO A 161 -0.66 -7.10 -6.20
C PRO A 161 -0.79 -6.66 -7.66
N TRP A 162 -1.87 -5.97 -8.01
CA TRP A 162 -2.06 -5.49 -9.38
C TRP A 162 -1.07 -4.39 -9.76
N ALA A 163 -0.89 -3.38 -8.91
CA ALA A 163 0.09 -2.31 -9.13
C ALA A 163 1.52 -2.87 -9.28
N ALA A 164 1.85 -3.89 -8.49
CA ALA A 164 3.18 -4.51 -8.45
C ALA A 164 3.45 -5.47 -9.62
N LEU A 165 2.42 -6.14 -10.16
CA LEU A 165 2.60 -7.26 -11.08
C LEU A 165 2.02 -7.05 -12.48
N ASN A 166 1.03 -6.16 -12.65
CA ASN A 166 0.28 -6.06 -13.90
C ASN A 166 0.01 -4.63 -14.39
N MET A 167 0.07 -3.63 -13.51
CA MET A 167 -0.23 -2.24 -13.89
C MET A 167 0.81 -1.63 -14.84
N ILE A 168 2.09 -2.00 -14.67
CA ILE A 168 3.21 -1.41 -15.40
C ILE A 168 3.62 -2.29 -16.56
N ASP A 169 3.69 -1.70 -17.76
CA ASP A 169 4.39 -2.30 -18.88
C ASP A 169 5.91 -2.21 -18.64
N LYS A 170 6.56 -3.36 -18.42
CA LYS A 170 8.01 -3.44 -18.16
C LYS A 170 8.85 -3.13 -19.41
N SER A 171 8.25 -3.01 -20.60
CA SER A 171 8.96 -2.60 -21.82
C SER A 171 9.29 -1.11 -21.83
N ASP A 172 8.56 -0.30 -21.06
CA ASP A 172 8.89 1.10 -20.80
C ASP A 172 9.97 1.18 -19.71
N GLU A 173 11.21 1.54 -20.10
CA GLU A 173 12.34 1.60 -19.17
C GLU A 173 12.16 2.61 -18.02
N ILE A 174 11.42 3.71 -18.25
CA ILE A 174 11.21 4.76 -17.23
C ILE A 174 10.22 4.23 -16.19
N LEU A 175 9.09 3.68 -16.63
CA LEU A 175 8.10 3.08 -15.74
C LEU A 175 8.66 1.86 -15.02
N TYR A 176 9.49 1.06 -15.70
CA TYR A 176 10.15 -0.07 -15.07
C TYR A 176 11.14 0.37 -13.97
N ARG A 177 11.87 1.48 -14.16
CA ARG A 177 12.67 2.08 -13.08
C ARG A 177 11.82 2.54 -11.90
N ASN A 178 10.64 3.13 -12.16
CA ASN A 178 9.70 3.49 -11.09
C ASN A 178 9.20 2.26 -10.33
N LEU A 179 8.94 1.16 -11.03
CA LEU A 179 8.56 -0.12 -10.41
C LEU A 179 9.70 -0.69 -9.54
N ILE A 180 10.95 -0.61 -10.00
CA ILE A 180 12.11 -0.98 -9.19
C ILE A 180 12.17 -0.12 -7.92
N ALA A 181 12.10 1.21 -8.05
CA ALA A 181 12.12 2.12 -6.90
C ALA A 181 10.99 1.82 -5.90
N PHE A 182 9.79 1.51 -6.41
CA PHE A 182 8.67 1.04 -5.59
C PHE A 182 9.03 -0.20 -4.77
N PHE A 183 9.59 -1.23 -5.38
CA PHE A 183 9.95 -2.46 -4.67
C PHE A 183 11.07 -2.24 -3.66
N GLN A 184 12.03 -1.37 -3.97
CA GLN A 184 13.10 -1.00 -3.04
C GLN A 184 12.53 -0.30 -1.80
N GLU A 185 11.68 0.72 -1.99
CA GLU A 185 11.01 1.42 -0.89
C GLU A 185 10.08 0.48 -0.10
N PHE A 186 9.31 -0.37 -0.80
CA PHE A 186 8.43 -1.34 -0.17
C PHE A 186 9.19 -2.29 0.76
N VAL A 187 10.28 -2.89 0.30
CA VAL A 187 11.07 -3.82 1.12
C VAL A 187 11.73 -3.09 2.30
N LEU A 188 12.27 -1.88 2.08
CA LEU A 188 12.83 -1.05 3.15
C LEU A 188 11.81 -0.75 4.25
N LEU A 189 10.60 -0.33 3.87
CA LEU A 189 9.54 0.01 4.81
C LEU A 189 8.99 -1.24 5.52
N MET A 190 8.85 -2.38 4.82
CA MET A 190 8.46 -3.64 5.45
C MET A 190 9.49 -4.11 6.48
N HIS A 191 10.78 -4.02 6.15
CA HIS A 191 11.89 -4.35 7.04
C HIS A 191 11.87 -3.46 8.30
N LYS A 192 11.74 -2.15 8.12
CA LYS A 192 11.68 -1.19 9.23
C LYS A 192 10.50 -1.47 10.15
N ALA A 193 9.30 -1.66 9.60
CA ALA A 193 8.10 -2.00 10.36
C ALA A 193 8.26 -3.31 11.14
N ARG A 194 8.88 -4.33 10.53
CA ARG A 194 9.19 -5.60 11.19
C ARG A 194 10.11 -5.42 12.39
N ARG A 195 11.11 -4.53 12.31
CA ARG A 195 12.05 -4.24 13.41
C ARG A 195 11.40 -3.45 14.54
N GLU A 196 10.65 -2.41 14.22
CA GLU A 196 9.94 -1.59 15.22
C GLU A 196 8.98 -2.45 16.07
N GLN A 197 8.29 -3.40 15.45
CA GLN A 197 7.42 -4.35 16.15
C GLN A 197 8.20 -5.30 17.07
N SER A 198 9.44 -5.66 16.74
CA SER A 198 10.28 -6.50 17.60
C SER A 198 10.92 -5.75 18.77
N SER A 199 11.06 -4.43 18.67
CA SER A 199 11.61 -3.59 19.75
C SER A 199 10.58 -3.16 20.81
N LYS A 200 9.28 -3.28 20.54
CA LYS A 200 8.25 -2.95 21.53
C LYS A 200 8.26 -4.02 22.64
N PRO A 201 8.47 -3.64 23.92
CA PRO A 201 8.46 -4.59 25.02
C PRO A 201 7.06 -5.18 25.18
N THR A 202 7.00 -6.51 25.26
CA THR A 202 5.78 -7.32 25.48
C THR A 202 5.22 -7.05 26.88
N SER A 203 4.56 -5.90 27.09
CA SER A 203 4.02 -5.53 28.40
C SER A 203 2.65 -6.13 28.72
N SER A 204 2.15 -7.08 27.92
CA SER A 204 0.88 -7.78 28.19
C SER A 204 1.00 -9.30 27.97
N PRO A 205 0.85 -10.14 29.02
CA PRO A 205 1.02 -11.60 28.93
C PRO A 205 -0.10 -12.39 28.21
N MET A 206 -0.95 -11.78 27.38
CA MET A 206 -2.13 -12.46 26.79
C MET A 206 -2.25 -12.41 25.26
N GLU A 207 -1.25 -11.96 24.50
CA GLU A 207 -1.30 -12.01 23.03
C GLU A 207 -0.56 -13.23 22.45
N ASN A 208 -1.16 -14.41 22.57
CA ASN A 208 -0.75 -15.62 21.84
C ASN A 208 -1.09 -15.56 20.32
N GLY A 209 -1.54 -14.41 19.81
CA GLY A 209 -2.01 -14.23 18.42
C GLY A 209 -1.09 -13.42 17.50
N SER A 210 -0.07 -12.73 18.02
CA SER A 210 0.74 -11.78 17.23
C SER A 210 1.73 -12.46 16.27
N GLY A 211 2.17 -13.68 16.56
CA GLY A 211 3.13 -14.42 15.73
C GLY A 211 2.56 -14.90 14.39
N ALA A 212 1.31 -15.37 14.37
CA ALA A 212 0.67 -15.90 13.17
C ALA A 212 0.41 -14.81 12.12
N GLY A 213 -0.10 -13.65 12.54
CA GLY A 213 -0.30 -12.51 11.64
C GLY A 213 1.00 -11.97 11.05
N ARG A 214 2.10 -11.99 11.83
CA ARG A 214 3.43 -11.60 11.34
C ARG A 214 3.98 -12.58 10.31
N GLN A 215 3.88 -13.89 10.58
CA GLN A 215 4.31 -14.92 9.62
C GLN A 215 3.50 -14.87 8.33
N GLN A 216 2.19 -14.62 8.41
CA GLN A 216 1.35 -14.45 7.24
C GLN A 216 1.74 -13.20 6.44
N ARG A 217 1.99 -12.07 7.11
CA ARG A 217 2.46 -10.83 6.46
C ARG A 217 3.79 -11.04 5.72
N ASP A 218 4.79 -11.61 6.39
CA ASP A 218 6.10 -11.90 5.78
C ASP A 218 5.97 -12.90 4.63
N GLY A 219 5.08 -13.90 4.77
CA GLY A 219 4.75 -14.84 3.70
C GLY A 219 4.16 -14.15 2.46
N SER A 220 3.18 -13.27 2.63
CA SER A 220 2.57 -12.56 1.51
C SER A 220 3.51 -11.55 0.86
N VAL A 221 4.36 -10.85 1.63
CA VAL A 221 5.43 -10.00 1.08
C VAL A 221 6.39 -10.85 0.24
N LYS A 222 6.82 -12.00 0.76
CA LYS A 222 7.68 -12.93 0.04
C LYS A 222 7.04 -13.41 -1.26
N SER A 223 5.81 -13.90 -1.23
CA SER A 223 5.09 -14.37 -2.41
C SER A 223 4.98 -13.26 -3.47
N LEU A 224 4.71 -12.01 -3.07
CA LEU A 224 4.62 -10.87 -3.98
C LEU A 224 5.97 -10.55 -4.64
N ILE A 225 7.06 -10.52 -3.86
CA ILE A 225 8.41 -10.28 -4.38
C ILE A 225 8.85 -11.41 -5.32
N GLN A 226 8.61 -12.66 -4.95
CA GLN A 226 8.95 -13.82 -5.79
C GLN A 226 8.17 -13.80 -7.11
N ALA A 227 6.88 -13.47 -7.07
CA ALA A 227 6.08 -13.30 -8.28
C ALA A 227 6.63 -12.17 -9.16
N ALA A 228 6.99 -11.02 -8.59
CA ALA A 228 7.51 -9.88 -9.34
C ALA A 228 8.89 -10.16 -9.99
N CYS A 229 9.73 -10.94 -9.30
CA CYS A 229 11.04 -11.37 -9.77
C CYS A 229 10.97 -12.53 -10.77
N SER A 230 9.81 -13.19 -10.92
CA SER A 230 9.67 -14.31 -11.84
C SER A 230 9.85 -13.83 -13.28
N GLY A 231 10.86 -14.37 -13.97
CA GLY A 231 11.22 -13.94 -15.32
C GLY A 231 11.90 -12.57 -15.41
N ASP A 232 12.27 -11.97 -14.27
CA ASP A 232 12.90 -10.66 -14.19
C ASP A 232 14.31 -10.76 -13.59
N SER A 233 15.34 -10.46 -14.38
CA SER A 233 16.74 -10.54 -13.95
C SER A 233 17.29 -9.25 -13.34
N LEU A 234 16.61 -8.13 -13.54
CA LEU A 234 17.07 -6.82 -13.10
C LEU A 234 16.54 -6.49 -11.71
N LEU A 235 15.27 -6.79 -11.43
CA LEU A 235 14.63 -6.50 -10.15
C LEU A 235 15.35 -7.17 -8.95
N PRO A 236 15.68 -8.48 -8.97
CA PRO A 236 16.41 -9.11 -7.86
C PRO A 236 17.77 -8.45 -7.60
N ARG A 237 18.47 -8.05 -8.66
CA ARG A 237 19.79 -7.39 -8.57
C ARG A 237 19.65 -5.99 -7.99
N ALA A 238 18.63 -5.25 -8.40
CA ALA A 238 18.33 -3.92 -7.88
C ALA A 238 17.92 -3.97 -6.40
N LEU A 239 17.16 -4.98 -5.98
CA LEU A 239 16.82 -5.20 -4.58
C LEU A 239 18.05 -5.48 -3.72
N LEU A 240 18.96 -6.35 -4.17
CA LEU A 240 20.21 -6.62 -3.44
C LEU A 240 21.16 -5.41 -3.40
N ALA A 241 20.99 -4.47 -4.31
CA ALA A 241 21.80 -3.26 -4.42
C ALA A 241 21.19 -2.04 -3.71
N VAL A 242 20.07 -2.19 -2.99
CA VAL A 242 19.41 -1.10 -2.26
C VAL A 242 20.42 -0.40 -1.34
N PRO A 243 20.78 0.86 -1.64
CA PRO A 243 21.51 1.68 -0.69
C PRO A 243 20.55 2.17 0.39
N ASP A 244 21.04 2.35 1.61
CA ASP A 244 20.28 3.07 2.62
C ASP A 244 20.81 4.49 2.70
N ASP A 245 20.14 5.40 1.98
CA ASP A 245 20.52 6.82 1.97
C ASP A 245 19.86 7.60 3.13
N ASN A 246 19.11 6.94 4.04
CA ASN A 246 18.21 7.59 4.99
C ASN A 246 18.48 7.29 6.48
N LEU A 247 19.67 6.80 6.84
CA LEU A 247 19.98 6.53 8.25
C LEU A 247 20.99 7.53 8.83
N GLU A 248 20.52 8.24 9.85
CA GLU A 248 21.35 8.83 10.91
C GLU A 248 22.03 7.72 11.77
N ASP A 249 21.70 6.44 11.53
CA ASP A 249 22.22 5.25 12.20
C ASP A 249 22.96 4.33 11.19
N ASP A 250 24.17 4.72 10.82
CA ASP A 250 25.15 4.00 9.98
C ASP A 250 25.68 2.69 10.63
N SER A 251 24.82 1.87 11.26
CA SER A 251 25.29 0.58 11.77
C SER A 251 25.36 -0.43 10.62
N ALA A 252 26.56 -0.94 10.35
CA ALA A 252 26.77 -2.07 9.43
C ALA A 252 25.83 -3.26 9.74
N ASP A 253 25.40 -3.38 11.00
CA ASP A 253 24.43 -4.35 11.47
C ASP A 253 23.05 -4.20 10.81
N TYR A 254 22.53 -2.98 10.65
CA TYR A 254 21.26 -2.74 9.96
C TYR A 254 21.35 -3.16 8.48
N GLN A 255 22.43 -2.77 7.81
CA GLN A 255 22.68 -3.12 6.41
C GLN A 255 22.77 -4.64 6.20
N ASN A 256 23.44 -5.34 7.11
CA ASN A 256 23.53 -6.80 7.07
C ASN A 256 22.17 -7.46 7.33
N ASP A 257 21.38 -6.95 8.28
CA ASP A 257 20.03 -7.44 8.57
C ASP A 257 19.09 -7.25 7.38
N LEU A 258 19.11 -6.06 6.75
CA LEU A 258 18.31 -5.76 5.57
C LEU A 258 18.67 -6.69 4.40
N LYS A 259 19.96 -6.89 4.12
CA LYS A 259 20.42 -7.83 3.08
C LYS A 259 19.98 -9.27 3.39
N GLY A 260 20.04 -9.67 4.66
CA GLY A 260 19.52 -10.95 5.13
C GLY A 260 18.02 -11.09 4.86
N TYR A 261 17.24 -10.06 5.16
CA TYR A 261 15.80 -10.01 4.90
C TYR A 261 15.49 -10.10 3.39
N ILE A 262 16.14 -9.29 2.55
CA ILE A 262 15.97 -9.34 1.09
C ILE A 262 16.29 -10.73 0.56
N SER A 263 17.37 -11.35 1.03
CA SER A 263 17.75 -12.71 0.64
C SER A 263 16.69 -13.75 1.03
N GLN A 264 16.02 -13.58 2.18
CA GLN A 264 14.91 -14.45 2.59
C GLN A 264 13.65 -14.29 1.73
N LEU A 265 13.42 -13.07 1.21
CA LEU A 265 12.29 -12.80 0.30
C LEU A 265 12.54 -13.38 -1.09
N LEU A 266 13.80 -13.40 -1.56
CA LEU A 266 14.16 -13.88 -2.89
C LEU A 266 14.27 -15.41 -2.99
N ASN A 267 14.64 -16.09 -1.91
CA ASN A 267 14.76 -17.56 -1.85
C ASN A 267 13.43 -18.22 -1.49
#